data_AF-A0A959Y8N4-F1
#
_entry.id   AF-A0A959Y8N4-F1
#
_cell.length_a   1.000
_cell.length_b   1.000
_cell.length_c   1.000
_cell.angle_alpha   90.00
_cell.angle_beta   90.00
_cell.angle_gamma   90.00
#
_symmetry.space_group_name_H-M   'P 1'
#
loop_
_entity.id
_entity.type
_entity.pdbx_description
1 polymer ?
#
loop_
_entity_poly.entity_id
_entity_poly.type
_entity_poly.pdbx_seq_one_letter_code
_entity_poly.pdbx_strand_id
1 'polypeptide(L)'
;MPDFRVSEVTFHGLTRKQDVFADKVLGIRRGPLDGESLKSGYFRLAADNNISNLYPMATYRPDRGDYDLALAVKRQKDLEVRFGGMFSSRPVNTGMVGLQYNFFGRASHQVEATSY
;
A
#
# COMPACT_ATOMS: atom_id res chain seq x y z
N MET A 1 -8.98 10.07 27.66
CA MET A 1 -8.33 9.01 26.86
C MET A 1 -6.84 9.33 26.84
N PRO A 2 -5.93 8.39 27.12
CA PRO A 2 -4.50 8.63 26.92
C PRO A 2 -4.24 8.95 25.45
N ASP A 3 -3.34 9.91 25.17
CA ASP A 3 -3.00 10.30 23.81
C ASP A 3 -2.28 9.14 23.12
N PHE A 4 -2.86 8.64 22.02
CA PHE A 4 -2.22 7.61 21.20
C PHE A 4 -1.03 8.23 20.47
N ARG A 5 0.18 7.93 20.96
CA ARG A 5 1.45 8.38 20.38
C ARG A 5 2.23 7.16 19.91
N VAL A 6 2.66 7.21 18.66
CA VAL A 6 3.52 6.20 18.06
C VAL A 6 4.93 6.74 17.95
N SER A 7 5.88 6.06 18.59
CA SER A 7 7.28 6.47 18.65
C SER A 7 8.12 5.81 17.58
N GLU A 8 7.80 4.56 17.26
CA GLU A 8 8.55 3.76 16.31
C GLU A 8 7.60 3.08 15.32
N VAL A 9 7.94 3.16 14.03
CA VAL A 9 7.21 2.49 12.95
C VAL A 9 8.17 1.58 12.20
N THR A 10 7.81 0.31 12.07
CA THR A 10 8.59 -0.70 11.35
C THR A 10 7.78 -1.31 10.23
N PHE A 11 8.40 -1.56 9.09
CA PHE A 11 7.75 -2.19 7.94
C PHE A 11 8.29 -3.61 7.74
N HIS A 12 7.38 -4.55 7.47
CA HIS A 12 7.70 -5.92 7.12
C HIS A 12 7.18 -6.26 5.72
N GLY A 13 7.96 -6.99 4.93
CA GLY A 13 7.59 -7.39 3.57
C GLY A 13 7.99 -6.39 2.46
N LEU A 14 8.62 -5.28 2.83
CA LEU A 14 9.21 -4.29 1.94
C LEU A 14 10.74 -4.43 1.86
N THR A 15 11.30 -3.95 0.76
CA THR A 15 12.76 -3.78 0.59
C THR A 15 13.17 -2.39 1.08
N ARG A 16 14.47 -2.18 1.37
CA ARG A 16 15.00 -0.87 1.80
C ARG A 16 14.59 0.31 0.91
N LYS A 17 14.43 0.11 -0.40
CA LYS A 17 14.00 1.17 -1.33
C LYS A 17 12.51 1.51 -1.14
N GLN A 18 11.69 0.50 -0.89
CA GLN A 18 10.25 0.62 -0.67
C GLN A 18 9.93 1.14 0.73
N ASP A 19 10.74 0.79 1.74
CA ASP A 19 10.64 1.39 3.08
C ASP A 19 10.74 2.91 3.02
N VAL A 20 11.68 3.44 2.22
CA VAL A 20 11.83 4.89 2.04
C VAL A 20 10.59 5.52 1.42
N PHE A 21 9.89 4.80 0.53
CA PHE A 21 8.63 5.26 -0.04
C PHE A 21 7.52 5.24 1.02
N ALA A 22 7.36 4.12 1.74
CA ALA A 22 6.33 3.96 2.76
C ALA A 22 6.50 4.98 3.91
N ASP A 23 7.73 5.21 4.36
CA ASP A 23 8.11 6.27 5.31
C ASP A 23 7.60 7.65 4.86
N LYS A 24 7.80 7.95 3.57
CA LYS A 24 7.45 9.24 2.98
C LYS A 24 5.93 9.43 2.93
N VAL A 25 5.19 8.38 2.60
CA VAL A 25 3.72 8.39 2.50
C VAL A 25 3.06 8.50 3.88
N LEU A 26 3.60 7.78 4.88
CA LEU A 26 3.13 7.86 6.26
C LEU A 26 3.45 9.21 6.91
N GLY A 27 4.49 9.90 6.45
CA GLY A 27 4.85 11.21 6.98
C GLY A 27 5.64 11.16 8.29
N ILE A 28 6.26 10.01 8.61
CA ILE A 28 7.04 9.78 9.84
C ILE A 28 8.13 10.84 10.04
N ARG A 29 8.69 11.39 8.95
CA ARG A 29 9.76 12.41 9.01
C ARG A 29 9.29 13.80 9.45
N ARG A 30 7.99 14.05 9.68
CA ARG A 30 7.47 15.39 10.06
C ARG A 30 7.29 15.59 11.56
N GLY A 31 7.55 14.58 12.39
CA GLY A 31 7.43 14.67 13.84
C GLY A 31 6.65 13.49 14.43
N PRO A 32 6.32 13.54 15.74
CA PRO A 32 5.50 12.52 16.38
C PRO A 32 4.18 12.38 15.64
N LEU A 33 3.83 11.17 15.22
CA LEU A 33 2.57 10.91 14.54
C LEU A 33 1.45 10.90 15.58
N ASP A 34 0.56 11.87 15.49
CA ASP A 34 -0.75 11.78 16.13
C ASP A 34 -1.59 10.69 15.44
N GLY A 35 -2.62 10.21 16.14
CA GLY A 35 -3.48 9.14 15.63
C GLY A 35 -4.15 9.50 14.30
N GLU A 36 -4.41 10.79 14.04
CA GLU A 36 -5.07 11.25 12.81
C GLU A 36 -4.12 11.30 11.61
N SER A 37 -2.91 11.82 11.77
CA SER A 37 -1.87 11.82 10.73
C SER A 37 -1.44 10.41 10.38
N LEU A 38 -1.31 9.54 11.38
CA LEU A 38 -1.03 8.13 11.16
C LEU A 38 -2.15 7.48 10.36
N LYS A 39 -3.41 7.70 10.74
CA LYS A 39 -4.58 7.16 10.04
C LYS A 39 -4.60 7.62 8.58
N SER A 40 -4.39 8.91 8.34
CA SER A 40 -4.32 9.48 6.99
C SER A 40 -3.19 8.87 6.17
N GLY A 41 -1.98 8.78 6.74
CA GLY A 41 -0.83 8.15 6.10
C GLY A 41 -1.07 6.67 5.79
N TYR A 42 -1.62 5.94 6.75
CA TYR A 42 -1.95 4.52 6.61
C TYR A 42 -2.92 4.29 5.45
N PHE A 43 -4.00 5.07 5.35
CA PHE A 43 -4.96 4.91 4.24
C PHE A 43 -4.37 5.29 2.89
N ARG A 44 -3.49 6.31 2.83
CA ARG A 44 -2.76 6.62 1.59
C ARG A 44 -1.87 5.45 1.16
N LEU A 45 -1.19 4.81 2.10
CA LEU A 45 -0.34 3.66 1.81
C LEU A 45 -1.19 2.44 1.42
N ALA A 46 -2.31 2.19 2.09
CA ALA A 46 -3.23 1.11 1.77
C ALA A 46 -3.92 1.26 0.41
N ALA A 47 -4.10 2.51 -0.06
CA ALA A 47 -4.69 2.82 -1.36
C ALA A 47 -3.67 2.79 -2.52
N ASP A 48 -2.39 2.53 -2.24
CA ASP A 48 -1.35 2.47 -3.26
C ASP A 48 -1.49 1.18 -4.10
N ASN A 49 -1.51 1.32 -5.43
CA ASN A 49 -1.72 0.19 -6.35
C ASN A 49 -0.63 -0.89 -6.28
N ASN A 50 0.56 -0.55 -5.78
CA ASN A 50 1.67 -1.48 -5.59
C ASN A 50 1.61 -2.22 -4.24
N ILE A 51 0.62 -1.91 -3.40
CA ILE A 51 0.37 -2.57 -2.13
C ILE A 51 -0.91 -3.41 -2.27
N SER A 52 -0.76 -4.73 -2.10
CA SER A 52 -1.87 -5.69 -2.14
C SER A 52 -2.59 -5.74 -0.81
N ASN A 53 -1.85 -5.75 0.30
CA ASN A 53 -2.41 -5.75 1.65
C ASN A 53 -1.51 -4.96 2.61
N LEU A 54 -2.13 -4.32 3.58
CA LEU A 54 -1.47 -3.61 4.66
C LEU A 54 -2.14 -3.99 5.98
N TYR A 55 -1.36 -4.47 6.95
CA TYR A 55 -1.87 -4.86 8.26
C TYR A 55 -1.12 -4.13 9.38
N PRO A 56 -1.83 -3.37 10.24
CA PRO A 56 -1.22 -2.69 11.37
C PRO A 56 -1.23 -3.55 12.62
N MET A 57 -0.10 -3.59 13.31
CA MET A 57 0.08 -4.22 14.61
C MET A 57 0.65 -3.18 15.57
N ALA A 58 -0.17 -2.70 16.49
CA ALA A 58 0.26 -1.76 17.53
C ALA A 58 0.55 -2.54 18.82
N THR A 59 1.75 -2.36 19.37
CA THR A 59 2.18 -2.97 20.63
C THR A 59 2.44 -1.87 21.64
N TYR A 60 1.76 -1.93 22.78
CA TYR A 60 1.99 -0.96 23.87
C TYR A 60 3.29 -1.28 24.62
N ARG A 61 4.12 -0.25 24.83
CA ARG A 61 5.38 -0.31 25.58
C ARG A 61 5.19 0.34 26.95
N PRO A 62 4.97 -0.45 28.02
CA PRO A 62 4.71 0.08 29.36
C PRO A 62 5.92 0.83 29.95
N ASP A 63 7.12 0.57 29.46
CA ASP A 63 8.38 1.20 29.83
C ASP A 63 8.50 2.65 29.35
N ARG A 64 7.93 2.96 28.18
CA ARG A 64 7.97 4.31 27.58
C ARG A 64 6.63 5.04 27.64
N GLY A 65 5.54 4.32 27.88
CA GLY A 65 4.18 4.86 27.84
C GLY A 65 3.70 5.18 26.42
N ASP A 66 4.30 4.53 25.41
CA ASP A 66 4.03 4.75 23.99
C ASP A 66 3.67 3.43 23.26
N TYR A 67 3.38 3.56 21.95
CA TYR A 67 3.08 2.42 21.09
C TYR A 67 4.13 2.25 20.00
N ASP A 68 4.56 1.01 19.81
CA ASP A 68 5.32 0.58 18.63
C ASP A 68 4.34 0.11 17.56
N LEU A 69 4.49 0.61 16.33
CA LEU A 69 3.66 0.21 15.20
C LEU A 69 4.46 -0.62 14.20
N ALA A 70 4.08 -1.89 14.04
CA ALA A 70 4.58 -2.73 12.96
C ALA A 70 3.53 -2.79 11.84
N LEU A 71 3.96 -2.53 10.61
CA LEU A 71 3.14 -2.58 9.41
C LEU A 71 3.60 -3.75 8.53
N ALA A 72 2.79 -4.80 8.48
CA ALA A 72 3.01 -5.90 7.56
C ALA A 72 2.44 -5.53 6.19
N VAL A 73 3.31 -5.39 5.20
CA VAL A 73 2.98 -4.96 3.84
C VAL A 73 3.16 -6.12 2.88
N LYS A 74 2.11 -6.44 2.13
CA LYS A 74 2.16 -7.38 1.01
C LYS A 74 2.19 -6.58 -0.29
N ARG A 75 3.20 -6.84 -1.11
CA ARG A 75 3.38 -6.18 -2.41
C ARG A 75 2.42 -6.76 -3.45
N GLN A 76 1.93 -5.92 -4.34
CA GLN A 76 1.25 -6.35 -5.56
C GLN A 76 2.24 -7.13 -6.44
N LYS A 77 1.72 -7.97 -7.35
CA LYS A 77 2.55 -8.61 -8.37
C LYS A 77 3.05 -7.57 -9.38
N ASP A 78 4.29 -7.72 -9.82
CA ASP A 78 4.93 -6.79 -10.75
C ASP A 78 4.30 -6.83 -12.15
N LEU A 79 3.78 -7.99 -12.58
CA LEU A 79 3.11 -8.18 -13.87
C LEU A 79 1.74 -8.84 -13.67
N GLU A 80 0.73 -8.28 -14.33
CA GLU A 80 -0.63 -8.81 -14.38
C GLU A 80 -1.14 -8.83 -15.82
N VAL A 81 -1.75 -9.95 -16.21
CA VAL A 81 -2.39 -10.12 -17.52
C VAL A 81 -3.87 -10.38 -17.29
N ARG A 82 -4.73 -9.60 -17.96
CA ARG A 82 -6.18 -9.64 -17.85
C ARG A 82 -6.80 -10.04 -19.19
N PHE A 83 -7.75 -10.95 -19.16
CA PHE A 83 -8.55 -11.32 -20.33
C PHE A 83 -10.02 -11.11 -19.98
N GLY A 84 -10.77 -10.46 -20.86
CA GLY A 84 -12.19 -10.19 -20.68
C GLY A 84 -12.92 -10.26 -22.00
N GLY A 85 -14.25 -10.37 -21.95
CA GLY A 85 -15.06 -10.34 -23.15
C GLY A 85 -16.54 -10.36 -22.82
N MET A 86 -17.35 -9.79 -23.70
CA MET A 86 -18.81 -9.76 -23.55
C MET A 86 -19.41 -10.78 -24.53
N PHE A 87 -20.04 -11.83 -23.99
CA PHE A 87 -20.76 -12.83 -24.79
C PHE A 87 -22.26 -12.54 -24.70
N SER A 88 -22.86 -12.05 -25.79
CA SER A 88 -24.30 -11.77 -25.88
C SER A 88 -24.95 -12.64 -26.94
N SER A 89 -26.25 -12.89 -26.83
CA SER A 89 -27.04 -13.62 -27.85
C SER A 89 -27.18 -12.86 -29.18
N ARG A 90 -26.65 -11.63 -29.26
CA ARG A 90 -26.54 -10.83 -30.49
C ARG A 90 -25.14 -11.07 -31.08
N PRO A 91 -24.95 -11.04 -32.41
CA PRO A 91 -23.68 -11.35 -33.09
C PRO A 91 -22.51 -10.37 -32.83
N VAL A 92 -22.55 -9.56 -31.77
CA VAL A 92 -21.45 -8.70 -31.35
C VAL A 92 -20.74 -9.37 -30.17
N ASN A 93 -19.60 -9.99 -30.46
CA ASN A 93 -18.64 -10.51 -29.49
C ASN A 93 -17.44 -9.56 -29.43
N THR A 94 -17.24 -8.90 -28.29
CA THR A 94 -16.05 -8.06 -28.08
C THR A 94 -15.13 -8.76 -27.09
N GLY A 95 -13.89 -9.00 -27.50
CA GLY A 95 -12.83 -9.46 -26.63
C GLY A 95 -12.08 -8.28 -26.01
N MET A 96 -11.33 -8.53 -24.96
CA MET A 96 -10.42 -7.56 -24.37
C MET A 96 -9.22 -8.29 -23.78
N VAL A 97 -8.02 -7.79 -24.06
CA VAL A 97 -6.78 -8.23 -23.42
C VAL A 97 -6.10 -7.01 -22.80
N GLY A 98 -5.77 -7.11 -21.52
CA GLY A 98 -5.06 -6.09 -20.76
C GLY A 98 -3.73 -6.61 -20.22
N LEU A 99 -2.71 -5.77 -20.23
CA LEU A 99 -1.39 -6.01 -19.64
C LEU A 99 -1.04 -4.85 -18.72
N GLN A 100 -0.66 -5.16 -17.48
CA GLN A 100 -0.33 -4.17 -16.46
C GLN A 100 1.01 -4.50 -15.81
N TYR A 101 1.89 -3.49 -15.71
CA TYR A 101 3.18 -3.59 -15.04
C TYR A 101 3.29 -2.57 -13.89
N ASN A 102 3.74 -3.06 -12.75
CA ASN A 102 3.79 -2.38 -11.46
C ASN A 102 5.25 -2.13 -11.06
N PHE A 103 5.66 -0.87 -10.99
CA PHE A 103 7.01 -0.46 -10.59
C PHE A 103 7.01 -0.04 -9.12
N PHE A 104 7.46 -0.94 -8.22
CA PHE A 104 7.52 -0.64 -6.80
C PHE A 104 8.97 -0.54 -6.26
N GLY A 105 9.44 0.69 -6.06
CA GLY A 105 10.78 0.98 -5.53
C GLY A 105 10.76 2.15 -4.55
N ARG A 106 11.65 3.15 -4.76
CA ARG A 106 11.62 4.42 -4.00
C ARG A 106 10.41 5.31 -4.34
N ALA A 107 9.72 4.96 -5.41
CA ALA A 107 8.45 5.51 -5.84
C ALA A 107 7.56 4.36 -6.29
N SER A 108 6.26 4.63 -6.38
CA SER A 108 5.23 3.70 -6.80
C SER A 108 4.64 4.19 -8.13
N HIS A 109 4.73 3.37 -9.18
CA HIS A 109 4.14 3.65 -10.49
C HIS A 109 3.50 2.39 -11.10
N GLN A 110 2.56 2.58 -12.00
CA GLN A 110 1.85 1.53 -12.72
C GLN A 110 1.65 1.95 -14.17
N VAL A 111 1.80 1.00 -15.09
CA VAL A 111 1.56 1.18 -16.54
C VAL A 111 0.60 0.08 -16.99
N GLU A 112 -0.43 0.45 -17.73
CA GLU A 112 -1.44 -0.47 -18.26
C GLU A 112 -1.62 -0.26 -19.77
N ALA A 113 -1.78 -1.36 -20.50
CA ALA A 113 -2.07 -1.39 -21.93
C ALA A 113 -3.23 -2.36 -22.19
N THR A 114 -4.26 -1.90 -22.90
CA THR A 114 -5.48 -2.67 -23.16
C THR A 114 -5.82 -2.64 -24.65
N SER A 115 -6.21 -3.79 -25.20
CA SER A 115 -6.68 -3.98 -26.58
C SER A 115 -8.07 -4.60 -26.56
N TYR A 116 -8.92 -4.23 -27.54
CA TYR A 116 -10.25 -4.77 -27.78
C TYR A 116 -10.29 -5.62 -29.06
#